data_AF-A0A355UEY1-F1
#
_entry.id   AF-A0A355UEY1-F1
#
_cell.length_a   1.000
_cell.length_b   1.000
_cell.length_c   1.000
_cell.angle_alpha   90.00
_cell.angle_beta   90.00
_cell.angle_gamma   90.00
#
_symmetry.space_group_name_H-M   'P 1'
#
loop_
_entity.id
_entity.type
_entity.pdbx_description
1 polymer ?
#
loop_
_entity_poly.entity_id
_entity_poly.type
_entity_poly.pdbx_seq_one_letter_code
_entity_poly.pdbx_strand_id
1 'polypeptide(L)'
;DMRSHHGDHPRFGATDVCPLIPVSGITMEEVVEYARELGKRVGDELGIPVYCYENACMEPKRRNLASCRAGEYEGLKEKIQNPDWKPCFGPNQWNDKIAMSGATAISARDFLIAVNYNLNTTSTRRANAIAFDVREKGRPAREGGKVNGKPLKDGNGKAIMIPGSLKGTKAIGWF
;
A
#
# COMPACT_ATOMS: atom_id res chain seq x y z
N ASP A 1 12.76 5.60 -14.64
CA ASP A 1 12.03 6.88 -14.68
C ASP A 1 10.54 6.56 -14.50
N MET A 2 9.91 7.07 -13.45
CA MET A 2 8.51 6.76 -13.14
C MET A 2 7.53 7.34 -14.16
N ARG A 3 7.92 8.39 -14.91
CA ARG A 3 7.07 9.04 -15.91
C ARG A 3 6.65 8.12 -17.06
N SER A 4 7.44 7.09 -17.33
CA SER A 4 7.19 6.10 -18.38
C SER A 4 6.94 4.69 -17.84
N HIS A 5 6.93 4.51 -16.52
CA HIS A 5 6.81 3.20 -15.91
C HIS A 5 5.36 2.77 -15.74
N HIS A 6 5.02 1.61 -16.32
CA HIS A 6 3.73 0.95 -16.18
C HIS A 6 3.93 -0.52 -15.78
N GLY A 7 3.01 -1.06 -14.99
CA GLY A 7 3.01 -2.46 -14.58
C GLY A 7 1.74 -2.80 -13.81
N ASP A 8 1.42 -4.09 -13.72
CA ASP A 8 0.15 -4.55 -13.14
C ASP A 8 0.10 -4.42 -11.61
N HIS A 9 1.26 -4.44 -10.96
CA HIS A 9 1.33 -4.27 -9.52
C HIS A 9 1.27 -2.78 -9.16
N PRO A 10 0.38 -2.37 -8.23
CA PRO A 10 0.26 -0.97 -7.91
C PRO A 10 1.58 -0.44 -7.33
N ARG A 11 1.92 0.79 -7.70
CA ARG A 11 3.20 1.43 -7.35
C ARG A 11 3.06 2.95 -7.32
N PHE A 12 3.87 3.64 -6.54
CA PHE A 12 3.94 5.11 -6.56
C PHE A 12 5.37 5.70 -6.58
N GLY A 13 6.39 4.86 -6.72
CA GLY A 13 7.77 5.30 -6.91
C GLY A 13 8.71 4.20 -7.38
N ALA A 14 9.90 4.63 -7.81
CA ALA A 14 10.95 3.76 -8.36
C ALA A 14 11.44 2.75 -7.31
N THR A 15 11.57 3.21 -6.06
CA THR A 15 11.58 2.35 -4.89
C THR A 15 10.24 2.51 -4.20
N ASP A 16 9.29 1.61 -4.49
CA ASP A 16 7.93 1.69 -3.96
C ASP A 16 7.93 1.48 -2.43
N VAL A 17 8.58 0.43 -1.94
CA VAL A 17 8.60 0.06 -0.52
C VAL A 17 10.00 -0.37 -0.08
N CYS A 18 10.47 0.17 1.05
CA CYS A 18 11.71 -0.21 1.71
C CYS A 18 11.45 -0.52 3.19
N PRO A 19 11.02 -1.76 3.53
CA PRO A 19 10.80 -2.15 4.93
C PRO A 19 12.09 -2.67 5.58
N LEU A 20 12.27 -2.36 6.85
CA LEU A 20 13.23 -2.99 7.74
C LEU A 20 12.50 -4.06 8.57
N ILE A 21 13.14 -5.20 8.81
CA ILE A 21 12.54 -6.34 9.50
C ILE A 21 13.50 -6.75 10.63
N PRO A 22 13.06 -6.81 11.89
CA PRO A 22 13.89 -7.35 12.97
C PRO A 22 14.13 -8.85 12.72
N VAL A 23 15.40 -9.28 12.75
CA VAL A 23 15.80 -10.68 12.51
C VAL A 23 16.24 -11.37 13.79
N SER A 24 17.23 -10.81 14.50
CA SER A 24 17.74 -11.38 15.75
C SER A 24 18.40 -10.29 16.59
N GLY A 25 18.19 -10.32 17.90
CA GLY A 25 18.84 -9.42 18.86
C GLY A 25 18.44 -7.94 18.73
N ILE A 26 17.31 -7.63 18.10
CA ILE A 26 16.82 -6.27 17.91
C ILE A 26 15.29 -6.25 18.01
N THR A 27 14.74 -5.25 18.69
CA THR A 27 13.30 -5.06 18.89
C THR A 27 12.64 -4.36 17.71
N MET A 28 11.32 -4.44 17.60
CA MET A 28 10.57 -3.71 16.57
C MET A 28 10.74 -2.19 16.75
N GLU A 29 10.74 -1.73 17.99
CA GLU A 29 10.87 -0.33 18.37
C GLU A 29 12.21 0.26 17.89
N GLU A 30 13.32 -0.46 18.09
CA GLU A 30 14.63 -0.06 17.57
C GLU A 30 14.63 0.02 16.04
N VAL A 31 14.04 -0.96 15.35
CA VAL A 31 13.94 -0.96 13.89
C VAL A 31 13.04 0.17 13.37
N VAL A 32 12.00 0.56 14.10
CA VAL A 32 11.16 1.72 13.77
C VAL A 32 11.98 3.00 13.76
N GLU A 33 12.86 3.20 14.74
CA GLU A 33 13.72 4.37 14.79
C GLU A 33 14.71 4.40 13.63
N TYR A 34 15.33 3.27 13.28
CA TYR A 34 16.18 3.17 12.08
C TYR A 34 15.40 3.41 10.78
N ALA A 35 14.16 2.93 10.68
CA ALA A 35 13.32 3.17 9.52
C ALA A 35 12.99 4.67 9.34
N ARG A 36 12.79 5.39 10.45
CA ARG A 36 12.57 6.85 10.45
C ARG A 36 13.84 7.61 10.12
N GLU A 37 14.99 7.20 10.65
CA GLU A 37 16.29 7.78 10.33
C GLU A 37 16.58 7.62 8.83
N LEU A 38 16.39 6.42 8.28
CA LEU A 38 16.50 6.17 6.85
C LEU A 38 15.54 7.06 6.05
N GLY A 39 14.27 7.16 6.49
CA GLY A 39 13.28 8.01 5.85
C GLY A 39 13.68 9.49 5.80
N LYS A 40 14.24 10.01 6.90
CA LYS A 40 14.76 11.37 6.95
C LYS A 40 15.92 11.55 5.97
N ARG A 41 16.88 10.64 5.95
CA ARG A 41 18.03 10.69 5.02
C ARG A 41 17.61 10.61 3.56
N VAL A 42 16.67 9.73 3.22
CA VAL A 42 16.09 9.66 1.86
C VAL A 42 15.40 10.97 1.49
N GLY A 43 14.63 11.56 2.42
CA GLY A 43 14.00 12.86 2.22
C GLY A 43 15.00 13.98 1.99
N ASP A 44 16.03 14.06 2.82
CA ASP A 44 17.00 15.17 2.87
C ASP A 44 18.07 15.04 1.77
N GLU A 45 18.68 13.87 1.61
CA GLU A 45 19.81 13.64 0.70
C GLU A 45 19.32 13.38 -0.74
N LEU A 46 18.22 12.62 -0.89
CA LEU A 46 17.69 12.26 -2.21
C LEU A 46 16.53 13.16 -2.64
N GLY A 47 15.95 14.00 -1.78
CA GLY A 47 14.83 14.86 -2.16
C GLY A 47 13.61 14.06 -2.63
N ILE A 48 13.40 12.87 -2.08
CA ILE A 48 12.28 11.99 -2.41
C ILE A 48 11.25 12.03 -1.27
N PRO A 49 9.94 12.20 -1.55
CA PRO A 49 8.91 12.14 -0.53
C PRO A 49 8.83 10.76 0.12
N VAL A 50 8.84 10.70 1.44
CA VAL A 50 8.77 9.45 2.20
C VAL A 50 7.47 9.35 3.00
N TYR A 51 6.79 8.21 2.88
CA TYR A 51 5.63 7.86 3.68
C TYR A 51 5.97 6.74 4.67
N CYS A 52 5.94 7.03 5.96
CA CYS A 52 6.10 6.00 6.99
C CYS A 52 4.78 5.25 7.20
N TYR A 53 4.81 3.92 7.14
CA TYR A 53 3.64 3.03 7.23
C TYR A 53 3.81 1.94 8.31
N GLU A 54 2.85 1.02 8.49
CA GLU A 54 2.82 -0.04 9.53
C GLU A 54 3.35 0.43 10.91
N ASN A 55 4.39 -0.20 11.48
CA ASN A 55 4.86 0.13 12.83
C ASN A 55 5.59 1.48 12.89
N ALA A 56 6.16 1.93 11.79
CA ALA A 56 6.81 3.26 11.71
C ALA A 56 5.83 4.41 11.44
N CYS A 57 4.54 4.12 11.24
CA CYS A 57 3.56 5.14 10.89
C CYS A 57 3.46 6.22 11.97
N MET A 58 3.39 7.49 11.55
CA MET A 58 3.19 8.63 12.46
C MET A 58 1.71 8.94 12.70
N GLU A 59 0.83 8.42 11.83
CA GLU A 59 -0.61 8.61 11.92
C GLU A 59 -1.31 7.27 11.65
N PRO A 60 -2.39 6.94 12.40
CA PRO A 60 -3.09 5.67 12.25
C PRO A 60 -3.56 5.36 10.81
N LYS A 61 -3.96 6.40 10.06
CA LYS A 61 -4.41 6.26 8.66
C LYS A 61 -3.35 5.70 7.72
N ARG A 62 -2.06 5.83 8.07
CA ARG A 62 -0.91 5.36 7.29
C ARG A 62 -0.47 3.94 7.64
N ARG A 63 -1.09 3.29 8.64
CA ARG A 63 -0.70 1.93 9.04
C ARG A 63 -0.74 0.95 7.87
N ASN A 64 -1.81 0.99 7.07
CA ASN A 64 -1.91 0.15 5.89
C ASN A 64 -1.18 0.78 4.68
N LEU A 65 -0.21 0.05 4.11
CA LEU A 65 0.49 0.46 2.88
C LEU A 65 -0.46 0.86 1.73
N ALA A 66 -1.58 0.15 1.57
CA ALA A 66 -2.55 0.45 0.51
C ALA A 66 -3.18 1.84 0.68
N SER A 67 -3.30 2.34 1.92
CA SER A 67 -3.73 3.71 2.18
C SER A 67 -2.67 4.71 1.69
N CYS A 68 -1.39 4.47 2.01
CA CYS A 68 -0.28 5.31 1.53
C CYS A 68 -0.17 5.31 0.00
N ARG A 69 -0.42 4.19 -0.66
CA ARG A 69 -0.35 4.06 -2.13
C ARG A 69 -1.67 4.31 -2.86
N ALA A 70 -2.74 4.73 -2.19
CA ALA A 70 -4.02 4.95 -2.85
C ALA A 70 -3.90 5.99 -3.98
N GLY A 71 -4.33 5.66 -5.19
CA GLY A 71 -4.12 6.51 -6.37
C GLY A 71 -2.77 6.33 -7.06
N GLU A 72 -1.88 5.47 -6.55
CA GLU A 72 -0.61 5.10 -7.20
C GLU A 72 0.30 6.29 -7.52
N TYR A 73 1.16 6.16 -8.54
CA TYR A 73 2.00 7.25 -9.04
C TYR A 73 1.15 8.37 -9.65
N GLU A 74 0.07 8.01 -10.35
CA GLU A 74 -0.78 8.95 -11.10
C GLU A 74 -1.47 9.95 -10.18
N GLY A 75 -1.85 9.55 -8.96
CA GLY A 75 -2.44 10.42 -7.95
C GLY A 75 -1.43 11.01 -6.95
N LEU A 76 -0.12 10.80 -7.18
CA LEU A 76 0.90 11.26 -6.24
C LEU A 76 1.01 12.79 -6.22
N LYS A 77 0.86 13.45 -7.37
CA LYS A 77 0.98 14.90 -7.50
C LYS A 77 -0.02 15.63 -6.60
N GLU A 78 -1.28 15.22 -6.64
CA GLU A 78 -2.35 15.78 -5.82
C GLU A 78 -2.16 15.41 -4.35
N LYS A 79 -1.69 14.18 -4.08
CA LYS A 79 -1.50 13.69 -2.71
C LYS A 79 -0.43 14.47 -1.95
N ILE A 80 0.75 14.69 -2.54
CA ILE A 80 1.84 15.36 -1.81
C ILE A 80 1.53 16.81 -1.47
N GLN A 81 0.67 17.45 -2.26
CA GLN A 81 0.21 18.83 -2.07
C GLN A 81 -0.94 18.91 -1.07
N ASN A 82 -1.61 17.80 -0.77
CA ASN A 82 -2.69 17.75 0.21
C ASN A 82 -2.11 17.79 1.65
N PRO A 83 -2.50 18.78 2.48
CA PRO A 83 -2.05 18.87 3.88
C PRO A 83 -2.30 17.59 4.69
N ASP A 84 -3.41 16.90 4.46
CA ASP A 84 -3.76 15.65 5.16
C ASP A 84 -2.83 14.49 4.76
N TRP A 85 -2.18 14.58 3.60
CA TRP A 85 -1.29 13.54 3.07
C TRP A 85 0.15 14.04 2.87
N LYS A 86 0.56 15.05 3.63
CA LYS A 86 1.94 15.53 3.65
C LYS A 86 2.91 14.37 3.93
N PRO A 87 4.00 14.21 3.15
CA PRO A 87 5.03 13.20 3.42
C PRO A 87 5.57 13.30 4.85
N CYS A 88 5.99 12.17 5.42
CA CYS A 88 6.66 12.14 6.73
C CYS A 88 8.02 12.87 6.66
N PHE A 89 8.74 12.68 5.56
CA PHE A 89 10.03 13.31 5.28
C PHE A 89 10.15 13.68 3.81
N GLY A 90 11.09 14.57 3.50
CA GLY A 90 11.35 15.03 2.14
C GLY A 90 10.36 16.10 1.64
N PRO A 91 10.45 16.46 0.36
CA PRO A 91 9.66 17.55 -0.23
C PRO A 91 8.17 17.21 -0.30
N ASN A 92 7.33 18.22 -0.11
CA ASN A 92 5.87 18.15 -0.24
C ASN A 92 5.32 18.97 -1.42
N GLN A 93 6.19 19.33 -2.37
CA GLN A 93 5.81 20.06 -3.58
C GLN A 93 6.31 19.30 -4.80
N TRP A 94 5.42 19.10 -5.77
CA TRP A 94 5.74 18.39 -7.01
C TRP A 94 6.84 19.10 -7.79
N ASN A 95 7.86 18.35 -8.21
CA ASN A 95 8.97 18.84 -9.01
C ASN A 95 9.50 17.71 -9.93
N ASP A 96 10.45 18.04 -10.80
CA ASP A 96 11.00 17.08 -11.77
C ASP A 96 11.66 15.84 -11.13
N LYS A 97 12.28 16.02 -9.95
CA LYS A 97 12.88 14.91 -9.21
C LYS A 97 11.83 13.92 -8.75
N ILE A 98 10.74 14.42 -8.17
CA ILE A 98 9.59 13.60 -7.74
C ILE A 98 8.86 12.99 -8.93
N ALA A 99 8.72 13.71 -10.05
CA ALA A 99 8.16 13.13 -11.26
C ALA A 99 9.00 11.94 -11.75
N MET A 100 10.32 12.06 -11.71
CA MET A 100 11.22 10.98 -12.13
C MET A 100 11.27 9.80 -11.14
N SER A 101 11.21 10.06 -9.83
CA SER A 101 11.40 9.03 -8.78
C SER A 101 10.10 8.49 -8.18
N GLY A 102 9.01 9.24 -8.23
CA GLY A 102 7.84 9.06 -7.37
C GLY A 102 8.16 9.24 -5.89
N ALA A 103 7.43 8.52 -5.03
CA ALA A 103 7.59 8.51 -3.57
C ALA A 103 7.95 7.11 -3.04
N THR A 104 8.49 7.04 -1.84
CA THR A 104 8.88 5.77 -1.20
C THR A 104 8.13 5.55 0.11
N ALA A 105 7.63 4.33 0.32
CA ALA A 105 7.09 3.90 1.60
C ALA A 105 8.20 3.21 2.44
N ILE A 106 8.48 3.72 3.64
CA ILE A 106 9.51 3.14 4.53
C ILE A 106 8.86 2.73 5.85
N SER A 107 9.24 1.58 6.40
CA SER A 107 8.68 1.11 7.67
C SER A 107 9.55 0.07 8.36
N ALA A 108 9.15 -0.29 9.58
CA ALA A 108 9.53 -1.52 10.26
C ALA A 108 8.32 -2.46 10.30
N ARG A 109 8.50 -3.74 10.02
CA ARG A 109 7.42 -4.74 10.07
C ARG A 109 7.92 -6.14 10.31
N ASP A 110 7.01 -7.03 10.68
CA ASP A 110 7.29 -8.46 10.75
C ASP A 110 7.64 -9.04 9.38
N PHE A 111 8.19 -10.26 9.38
CA PHE A 111 8.39 -11.04 8.17
C PHE A 111 7.10 -11.12 7.35
N LEU A 112 7.25 -10.95 6.04
CA LEU A 112 6.17 -11.14 5.07
C LEU A 112 6.64 -12.14 4.04
N ILE A 113 5.81 -13.14 3.79
CA ILE A 113 6.03 -14.13 2.76
C ILE A 113 5.21 -13.70 1.54
N ALA A 114 5.92 -13.36 0.46
CA ALA A 114 5.30 -13.13 -0.84
C ALA A 114 5.16 -14.49 -1.54
N VAL A 115 3.92 -14.94 -1.73
CA VAL A 115 3.60 -16.22 -2.37
C VAL A 115 2.66 -15.98 -3.54
N ASN A 116 2.98 -16.60 -4.68
CA ASN A 116 2.16 -16.58 -5.88
C ASN A 116 1.57 -17.98 -6.11
N TYR A 117 0.26 -18.04 -6.35
CA TYR A 117 -0.43 -19.28 -6.70
C TYR A 117 -0.82 -19.24 -8.17
N ASN A 118 -0.27 -20.15 -8.96
CA ASN A 118 -0.56 -20.24 -10.38
C ASN A 118 -1.94 -20.88 -10.59
N LEU A 119 -2.82 -20.18 -11.30
CA LEU A 119 -4.14 -20.69 -11.66
C LEU A 119 -4.13 -21.04 -13.15
N ASN A 120 -4.70 -22.18 -13.52
CA ASN A 120 -4.84 -22.58 -14.92
C ASN A 120 -5.99 -21.82 -15.62
N THR A 121 -5.86 -20.49 -15.69
CA THR A 121 -6.82 -19.59 -16.33
C THR A 121 -6.16 -18.27 -16.69
N THR A 122 -6.58 -17.67 -17.80
CA THR A 122 -6.20 -16.30 -18.18
C THR A 122 -7.15 -15.24 -17.60
N SER A 123 -8.13 -15.67 -16.80
CA SER A 123 -9.17 -14.78 -16.29
C SER A 123 -8.73 -14.07 -15.01
N THR A 124 -8.27 -12.81 -15.15
CA THR A 124 -8.00 -11.90 -14.02
C THR A 124 -9.20 -11.76 -13.08
N ARG A 125 -10.43 -11.82 -13.61
CA ARG A 125 -11.67 -11.80 -12.82
C ARG A 125 -11.78 -13.01 -11.87
N ARG A 126 -11.43 -14.21 -12.32
CA ARG A 126 -11.44 -15.43 -11.49
C ARG A 126 -10.34 -15.36 -10.42
N ALA A 127 -9.15 -14.93 -10.80
CA ALA A 127 -8.04 -14.73 -9.86
C ALA A 127 -8.41 -13.71 -8.76
N ASN A 128 -9.01 -12.58 -9.14
CA ASN A 128 -9.46 -11.56 -8.18
C ASN A 128 -10.60 -12.05 -7.28
N ALA A 129 -11.51 -12.88 -7.78
CA ALA A 129 -12.55 -13.48 -6.94
C ALA A 129 -11.90 -14.31 -5.81
N ILE A 130 -10.97 -15.21 -6.15
CA ILE A 130 -10.24 -16.00 -5.15
C ILE A 130 -9.48 -15.08 -4.18
N ALA A 131 -8.77 -14.07 -4.69
CA ALA A 131 -8.05 -13.10 -3.86
C ALA A 131 -8.96 -12.40 -2.85
N PHE A 132 -10.20 -12.07 -3.24
CA PHE A 132 -11.18 -11.47 -2.35
C PHE A 132 -11.75 -12.43 -1.31
N ASP A 133 -11.77 -13.74 -1.57
CA ASP A 133 -12.21 -14.73 -0.59
C ASP A 133 -11.13 -15.03 0.44
N VAL A 134 -9.85 -14.96 0.06
CA VAL A 134 -8.74 -15.29 0.97
C VAL A 134 -8.20 -14.10 1.75
N ARG A 135 -8.16 -12.89 1.17
CA ARG A 135 -7.56 -11.71 1.85
C ARG A 135 -8.42 -11.27 3.03
N GLU A 136 -7.79 -10.79 4.10
CA GLU A 136 -8.49 -10.44 5.34
C GLU A 136 -9.60 -9.41 5.13
N LYS A 137 -9.36 -8.38 4.30
CA LYS A 137 -10.35 -7.35 3.95
C LYS A 137 -11.63 -7.95 3.33
N GLY A 138 -11.51 -9.08 2.65
CA GLY A 138 -12.63 -9.76 2.02
C GLY A 138 -13.23 -9.00 0.82
N ARG A 139 -14.56 -9.10 0.68
CA ARG A 139 -15.38 -8.50 -0.39
C ARG A 139 -16.60 -7.76 0.14
N PRO A 140 -17.13 -6.77 -0.61
CA PRO A 140 -18.41 -6.18 -0.28
C PRO A 140 -19.54 -7.22 -0.41
N ALA A 141 -20.44 -7.25 0.56
CA ALA A 141 -21.71 -7.96 0.48
C ALA A 141 -22.55 -7.36 -0.65
N ARG A 142 -23.26 -8.19 -1.40
CA ARG A 142 -24.07 -7.76 -2.55
C ARG A 142 -25.47 -8.34 -2.48
N GLU A 143 -26.43 -7.60 -3.01
CA GLU A 143 -27.83 -8.04 -3.11
C GLU A 143 -27.93 -9.40 -3.82
N GLY A 144 -28.68 -10.32 -3.21
CA GLY A 144 -28.92 -11.66 -3.76
C GLY A 144 -27.68 -12.56 -3.86
N GLY A 145 -26.56 -12.22 -3.20
CA GLY A 145 -25.34 -13.03 -3.18
C GLY A 145 -24.59 -13.11 -4.52
N LYS A 146 -25.04 -12.38 -5.54
CA LYS A 146 -24.41 -12.38 -6.87
C LYS A 146 -23.20 -11.46 -6.90
N VAL A 147 -22.12 -11.91 -7.56
CA VAL A 147 -20.84 -11.18 -7.68
C VAL A 147 -21.01 -9.83 -8.41
N ASN A 148 -22.04 -9.70 -9.25
CA ASN A 148 -22.40 -8.49 -9.99
C ASN A 148 -23.58 -7.71 -9.37
N GLY A 149 -24.15 -8.15 -8.24
CA GLY A 149 -25.26 -7.46 -7.56
C GLY A 149 -24.83 -6.12 -6.97
N LYS A 150 -25.77 -5.23 -6.66
CA LYS A 150 -25.42 -3.94 -6.03
C LYS A 150 -24.80 -4.17 -4.64
N PRO A 151 -23.70 -3.48 -4.28
CA PRO A 151 -23.14 -3.56 -2.94
C PRO A 151 -24.15 -3.13 -1.88
N LEU A 152 -24.35 -3.98 -0.87
CA LEU A 152 -25.14 -3.63 0.30
C LEU A 152 -24.41 -2.56 1.11
N LYS A 153 -25.16 -1.60 1.63
CA LYS A 153 -24.65 -0.50 2.44
C LYS A 153 -25.26 -0.55 3.83
N ASP A 154 -24.47 -0.14 4.82
CA ASP A 154 -24.95 0.07 6.18
C ASP A 154 -25.74 1.39 6.30
N GLY A 155 -26.25 1.69 7.51
CA GLY A 155 -27.00 2.91 7.79
C GLY A 155 -26.22 4.21 7.56
N ASN A 156 -24.89 4.14 7.41
CA ASN A 156 -24.02 5.28 7.12
C ASN A 156 -23.62 5.35 5.63
N GLY A 157 -24.21 4.51 4.78
CA GLY A 157 -23.91 4.46 3.35
C GLY A 157 -22.59 3.77 2.98
N LYS A 158 -21.91 3.14 3.95
CA LYS A 158 -20.65 2.42 3.72
C LYS A 158 -20.95 0.97 3.32
N ALA A 159 -20.15 0.43 2.39
CA ALA A 159 -20.34 -0.94 1.94
C ALA A 159 -20.15 -1.94 3.10
N ILE A 160 -21.13 -2.83 3.28
CA ILE A 160 -21.04 -3.95 4.21
C ILE A 160 -20.00 -4.92 3.67
N MET A 161 -19.00 -5.29 4.48
CA MET A 161 -17.90 -6.17 4.07
C MET A 161 -18.09 -7.57 4.66
N ILE A 162 -17.88 -8.60 3.83
CA ILE A 162 -17.75 -10.00 4.23
C ILE A 162 -16.25 -10.26 4.35
N PRO A 163 -15.71 -10.58 5.54
CA PRO A 163 -14.28 -10.84 5.73
C PRO A 163 -13.84 -12.09 4.96
N GLY A 164 -12.58 -12.11 4.53
CA GLY A 164 -11.99 -13.29 3.91
C GLY A 164 -11.59 -14.36 4.92
N SER A 165 -11.19 -15.53 4.41
CA SER A 165 -10.90 -16.70 5.22
C SER A 165 -9.58 -16.63 5.99
N LEU A 166 -8.60 -15.83 5.54
CA LEU A 166 -7.26 -15.77 6.14
C LEU A 166 -6.98 -14.40 6.79
N LYS A 167 -6.58 -14.43 8.07
CA LYS A 167 -6.09 -13.26 8.81
C LYS A 167 -4.66 -12.90 8.37
N GLY A 168 -4.29 -11.62 8.48
CA GLY A 168 -2.97 -11.11 8.10
C GLY A 168 -2.67 -11.17 6.59
N THR A 169 -3.63 -11.60 5.77
CA THR A 169 -3.40 -11.89 4.35
C THR A 169 -3.85 -10.72 3.48
N LYS A 170 -2.96 -10.26 2.60
CA LYS A 170 -3.25 -9.32 1.51
C LYS A 170 -3.13 -10.10 0.19
N ALA A 171 -4.11 -9.96 -0.70
CA ALA A 171 -4.10 -10.66 -1.99
C ALA A 171 -4.79 -9.83 -3.10
N ILE A 172 -4.34 -10.05 -4.32
CA ILE A 172 -4.86 -9.52 -5.59
C ILE A 172 -4.64 -10.57 -6.67
N GLY A 173 -5.50 -10.61 -7.70
CA GLY A 173 -5.30 -11.46 -8.87
C GLY A 173 -4.85 -10.64 -10.08
N TRP A 174 -3.89 -11.16 -10.83
CA TRP A 174 -3.39 -10.59 -12.09
C TRP A 174 -3.19 -11.70 -13.14
N PHE A 175 -2.96 -11.33 -14.40
CA PHE A 175 -2.58 -12.23 -15.49
C PHE A 175 -1.66 -11.47 -16.44
#